data_AF-A0A1Q9W2F5-F1
#
_entry.id   AF-A0A1Q9W2F5-F1
#
_cell.length_a   1.000
_cell.length_b   1.000
_cell.length_c   1.000
_cell.angle_alpha   90.00
_cell.angle_beta   90.00
_cell.angle_gamma   90.00
#
_symmetry.space_group_name_H-M   'P 1'
#
loop_
_entity.id
_entity.type
_entity.pdbx_description
1 polymer ?
#
loop_
_entity_poly.entity_id
_entity_poly.type
_entity_poly.pdbx_seq_one_letter_code
_entity_poly.pdbx_strand_id
1 'polypeptide(L)'
;MRVTDGNLRIWTGLPCPGTTEVDVTFDQEQTDRAELKLAAPGPAAQPGAAPVPGVEVEHLTIGGPYSGFEVRSALPDGFDWRTAETVSLFTRGAPITWGADSELAEAEEHSGEHPNDTYWFQGIGWLNPAEVAEQAGRTFISVCSPDPAKNHDLPRVFGVRVADGSLRIWPGSHCDAVEHVIVTFQPEQADLVLSSSHPYSVRLDQLTIGSPLSDFNVTRPLPGGFDWSSAATVLLRVFQQTNTDPWTTPTDLSPARTESTQHPEDTYWFQGFGWLDPTEVSARDGKDFLTACAQAQ
;
A
#
# COMPACT_ATOMS: atom_id res chain seq x y z
N MET A 1 -6.96 18.74 2.83
CA MET A 1 -8.43 18.76 3.03
C MET A 1 -9.08 19.80 2.15
N ARG A 2 -10.36 19.63 1.83
CA ARG A 2 -11.16 20.59 1.07
C ARG A 2 -12.63 20.43 1.41
N VAL A 3 -13.38 21.53 1.41
CA VAL A 3 -14.85 21.51 1.40
C VAL A 3 -15.33 21.65 -0.04
N THR A 4 -16.14 20.70 -0.49
CA THR A 4 -16.76 20.76 -1.84
C THR A 4 -18.21 20.35 -1.72
N ASP A 5 -19.10 21.20 -2.24
CA ASP A 5 -20.56 21.02 -2.15
C ASP A 5 -21.04 20.78 -0.71
N GLY A 6 -20.40 21.45 0.26
CA GLY A 6 -20.70 21.31 1.68
C GLY A 6 -20.20 20.01 2.33
N ASN A 7 -19.39 19.20 1.64
CA ASN A 7 -18.82 17.97 2.18
C ASN A 7 -17.32 18.14 2.41
N LEU A 8 -16.83 17.65 3.55
CA LEU A 8 -15.39 17.56 3.82
C LEU A 8 -14.80 16.41 3.01
N ARG A 9 -13.84 16.74 2.15
CA ARG A 9 -13.01 15.82 1.38
C ARG A 9 -11.60 15.83 1.94
N ILE A 10 -11.10 14.65 2.24
CA ILE A 10 -9.73 14.42 2.69
C ILE A 10 -8.97 13.77 1.55
N TRP A 11 -7.77 14.27 1.28
CA TRP A 11 -6.83 13.70 0.33
C TRP A 11 -5.58 13.31 1.10
N THR A 12 -5.13 12.08 0.90
CA THR A 12 -3.93 11.50 1.51
C THR A 12 -2.63 12.04 0.92
N GLY A 13 -2.71 12.73 -0.22
CA GLY A 13 -1.59 13.29 -0.99
C GLY A 13 -1.03 12.32 -2.03
N LEU A 14 -0.93 11.04 -1.70
CA LEU A 14 -0.53 9.96 -2.62
C LEU A 14 -1.40 8.73 -2.36
N PRO A 15 -1.65 7.88 -3.37
CA PRO A 15 -2.39 6.63 -3.18
C PRO A 15 -1.80 5.76 -2.06
N CYS A 16 -2.68 5.22 -1.22
CA CYS A 16 -2.38 4.30 -0.13
C CYS A 16 -2.72 2.87 -0.56
N PRO A 17 -1.79 2.11 -1.17
CA PRO A 17 -2.12 0.78 -1.66
C PRO A 17 -2.31 -0.23 -0.53
N GLY A 18 -3.38 -1.02 -0.60
CA GLY A 18 -3.59 -2.11 0.34
C GLY A 18 -3.88 -1.64 1.77
N THR A 19 -4.52 -0.48 1.93
CA THR A 19 -5.06 -0.02 3.21
C THR A 19 -6.12 -0.98 3.71
N THR A 20 -5.93 -1.52 4.91
CA THR A 20 -6.86 -2.46 5.55
C THR A 20 -7.82 -1.77 6.49
N GLU A 21 -7.41 -0.64 7.08
CA GLU A 21 -8.26 0.18 7.97
C GLU A 21 -8.00 1.66 7.75
N VAL A 22 -9.06 2.48 7.88
CA VAL A 22 -8.98 3.94 7.92
C VAL A 22 -9.75 4.41 9.15
N ASP A 23 -9.05 5.13 10.02
CA ASP A 23 -9.65 5.78 11.19
C ASP A 23 -9.62 7.30 10.97
N VAL A 24 -10.79 7.93 10.96
CA VAL A 24 -10.92 9.39 10.99
C VAL A 24 -11.48 9.77 12.35
N THR A 25 -10.73 10.58 13.08
CA THR A 25 -11.13 11.05 14.42
C THR A 25 -11.24 12.56 14.42
N PHE A 26 -12.38 13.09 14.80
CA PHE A 26 -12.57 14.51 15.05
C PHE A 26 -12.30 14.80 16.51
N ASP A 27 -11.50 15.84 16.78
CA ASP A 27 -11.11 16.28 18.11
C ASP A 27 -10.51 15.16 18.98
N GLN A 28 -9.51 14.46 18.44
CA GLN A 28 -8.92 13.26 19.04
C GLN A 28 -8.54 13.39 20.53
N GLU A 29 -8.02 14.55 20.93
CA GLU A 29 -7.58 14.83 22.30
C GLU A 29 -8.73 15.18 23.26
N GLN A 30 -9.96 15.28 22.75
CA GLN A 30 -11.16 15.60 23.53
C GLN A 30 -11.92 14.35 23.96
N THR A 31 -12.67 14.46 25.07
CA THR A 31 -13.42 13.34 25.64
C THR A 31 -14.66 12.94 24.84
N ASP A 32 -15.18 13.86 24.04
CA ASP A 32 -16.37 13.75 23.20
C ASP A 32 -16.03 13.59 21.71
N ARG A 33 -14.78 13.19 21.41
CA ARG A 33 -14.33 12.91 20.05
C ARG A 33 -15.29 12.02 19.26
N ALA A 34 -15.40 12.28 17.97
CA ALA A 34 -16.20 11.47 17.05
C ALA A 34 -15.29 10.66 16.12
N GLU A 35 -15.57 9.37 15.98
CA GLU A 35 -14.73 8.43 15.22
C GLU A 35 -15.52 7.81 14.05
N LEU A 36 -14.94 7.84 12.86
CA LEU A 36 -15.31 7.01 11.72
C LEU A 36 -14.25 5.94 11.54
N LYS A 37 -14.64 4.67 11.60
CA LYS A 37 -13.74 3.53 11.34
C LYS A 37 -14.20 2.75 10.14
N LEU A 38 -13.33 2.62 9.17
CA LEU A 38 -13.52 1.87 7.93
C LEU A 38 -12.56 0.69 7.91
N ALA A 39 -12.99 -0.45 7.37
CA ALA A 39 -12.13 -1.60 7.18
C ALA A 39 -12.35 -2.26 5.81
N ALA A 40 -11.28 -2.81 5.24
CA ALA A 40 -11.37 -3.58 4.02
C ALA A 40 -12.33 -4.78 4.21
N PRO A 41 -13.14 -5.12 3.20
CA PRO A 41 -14.05 -6.25 3.24
C PRO A 41 -13.30 -7.55 3.51
N GLY A 42 -13.85 -8.35 4.42
CA GLY A 42 -13.25 -9.60 4.82
C GLY A 42 -13.56 -9.95 6.28
N PRO A 43 -13.30 -11.19 6.68
CA PRO A 43 -13.40 -11.58 8.07
C PRO A 43 -12.42 -10.74 8.91
N ALA A 44 -12.83 -10.39 10.13
CA ALA A 44 -11.92 -9.82 11.11
C ALA A 44 -10.65 -10.68 11.21
N ALA A 45 -9.49 -10.05 11.43
CA ALA A 45 -8.21 -10.75 11.51
C ALA A 45 -8.31 -11.91 12.52
N GLN A 46 -8.30 -13.14 12.00
CA GLN A 46 -8.27 -14.35 12.79
C GLN A 46 -6.86 -14.94 12.71
N PRO A 47 -6.30 -15.44 13.83
CA PRO A 47 -5.02 -16.13 13.80
C PRO A 47 -5.02 -17.26 12.76
N GLY A 48 -4.08 -17.21 11.81
CA GLY A 48 -3.93 -18.20 10.73
C GLY A 48 -4.89 -18.04 9.54
N ALA A 49 -5.77 -17.04 9.53
CA ALA A 49 -6.53 -16.70 8.34
C ALA A 49 -5.66 -15.92 7.35
N ALA A 50 -5.92 -16.11 6.05
CA ALA A 50 -5.21 -15.37 5.02
C ALA A 50 -5.42 -13.85 5.20
N PRO A 51 -4.34 -13.05 5.13
CA PRO A 51 -4.43 -11.61 5.29
C PRO A 51 -5.30 -10.99 4.21
N VAL A 52 -6.06 -9.96 4.58
CA VAL A 52 -6.82 -9.17 3.62
C VAL A 52 -5.84 -8.34 2.76
N PRO A 53 -5.98 -8.33 1.43
CA PRO A 53 -5.13 -7.51 0.56
C PRO A 53 -5.25 -6.00 0.79
N GLY A 54 -6.28 -5.55 1.50
CA GLY A 54 -6.60 -4.14 1.69
C GLY A 54 -7.28 -3.54 0.46
N VAL A 55 -7.36 -2.22 0.42
CA VAL A 55 -8.02 -1.40 -0.60
C VAL A 55 -7.17 -0.15 -0.81
N GLU A 56 -7.05 0.32 -2.04
CA GLU A 56 -6.39 1.58 -2.33
C GLU A 56 -7.30 2.73 -1.90
N VAL A 57 -6.76 3.62 -1.08
CA VAL A 57 -7.42 4.88 -0.73
C VAL A 57 -6.52 6.03 -1.10
N GLU A 58 -7.09 7.03 -1.77
CA GLU A 58 -6.39 8.29 -2.00
C GLU A 58 -7.25 9.44 -1.47
N HIS A 59 -8.54 9.40 -1.77
CA HIS A 59 -9.52 10.40 -1.39
C HIS A 59 -10.63 9.78 -0.53
N LEU A 60 -11.08 10.53 0.47
CA LEU A 60 -12.18 10.18 1.34
C LEU A 60 -13.16 11.35 1.42
N THR A 61 -14.47 11.09 1.34
CA THR A 61 -15.51 12.09 1.62
C THR A 61 -16.23 11.71 2.90
N ILE A 62 -16.30 12.63 3.87
CA ILE A 62 -17.03 12.42 5.11
C ILE A 62 -18.53 12.31 4.80
N GLY A 63 -19.17 11.25 5.30
CA GLY A 63 -20.55 10.88 4.94
C GLY A 63 -20.63 9.86 3.79
N GLY A 64 -19.51 9.52 3.17
CA GLY A 64 -19.40 8.52 2.11
C GLY A 64 -19.79 9.02 0.71
N PRO A 65 -19.87 8.12 -0.28
CA PRO A 65 -19.66 6.67 -0.17
C PRO A 65 -18.20 6.30 0.11
N TYR A 66 -17.99 5.15 0.77
CA TYR A 66 -16.66 4.60 1.10
C TYR A 66 -16.33 3.42 0.18
N SER A 67 -15.95 3.73 -1.06
CA SER A 67 -15.68 2.71 -2.09
C SER A 67 -14.65 1.69 -1.60
N GLY A 68 -15.02 0.42 -1.67
CA GLY A 68 -14.15 -0.68 -1.28
C GLY A 68 -14.04 -0.91 0.23
N PHE A 69 -14.61 -0.08 1.11
CA PHE A 69 -14.56 -0.26 2.56
C PHE A 69 -15.93 -0.60 3.18
N GLU A 70 -15.91 -1.35 4.27
CA GLU A 70 -17.04 -1.54 5.19
C GLU A 70 -16.94 -0.54 6.35
N VAL A 71 -18.07 0.08 6.74
CA VAL A 71 -18.14 0.91 7.93
C VAL A 71 -18.16 0.01 9.17
N ARG A 72 -17.12 0.09 10.00
CA ARG A 72 -17.01 -0.61 11.29
C ARG A 72 -17.59 0.21 12.44
N SER A 73 -17.33 1.50 12.41
CA SER A 73 -17.94 2.48 13.32
C SER A 73 -18.34 3.70 12.49
N ALA A 74 -19.62 4.06 12.51
CA ALA A 74 -20.10 5.28 11.88
C ALA A 74 -19.91 6.47 12.82
N LEU A 75 -19.83 7.68 12.25
CA LEU A 75 -19.96 8.91 13.03
C LEU A 75 -21.34 8.94 13.74
N PRO A 76 -21.45 9.61 14.90
CA PRO A 76 -22.71 9.75 15.60
C PRO A 76 -23.82 10.33 14.71
N ASP A 77 -25.05 9.89 14.91
CA ASP A 77 -26.19 10.41 14.17
C ASP A 77 -26.31 11.94 14.35
N GLY A 78 -26.37 12.66 13.23
CA GLY A 78 -26.47 14.12 13.24
C GLY A 78 -25.16 14.85 13.58
N PHE A 79 -24.02 14.15 13.66
CA PHE A 79 -22.72 14.78 13.81
C PHE A 79 -22.45 15.76 12.65
N ASP A 80 -22.11 17.01 12.98
CA ASP A 80 -21.66 18.02 12.02
C ASP A 80 -20.17 18.24 12.22
N TRP A 81 -19.38 17.82 11.23
CA TRP A 81 -17.92 17.93 11.28
C TRP A 81 -17.43 19.38 11.40
N ARG A 82 -18.27 20.38 11.08
CA ARG A 82 -17.96 21.82 11.22
C ARG A 82 -17.88 22.31 12.64
N THR A 83 -18.40 21.53 13.60
CA THR A 83 -18.29 21.88 15.02
C THR A 83 -16.98 21.40 15.62
N ALA A 84 -16.21 20.61 14.88
CA ALA A 84 -14.90 20.13 15.32
C ALA A 84 -13.81 21.16 14.98
N GLU A 85 -12.76 21.20 15.79
CA GLU A 85 -11.61 22.07 15.52
C GLU A 85 -10.57 21.34 14.67
N THR A 86 -10.41 20.04 14.93
CA THR A 86 -9.36 19.21 14.34
C THR A 86 -9.90 17.89 13.80
N VAL A 87 -9.20 17.36 12.79
CA VAL A 87 -9.41 16.01 12.30
C VAL A 87 -8.07 15.30 12.16
N SER A 88 -8.05 14.05 12.62
CA SER A 88 -6.93 13.13 12.54
C SER A 88 -7.30 11.99 11.59
N LEU A 89 -6.42 11.68 10.63
CA LEU A 89 -6.56 10.56 9.70
C LEU A 89 -5.45 9.55 9.96
N PHE A 90 -5.80 8.32 10.30
CA PHE A 90 -4.87 7.19 10.39
C PHE A 90 -5.23 6.13 9.36
N THR A 91 -4.21 5.51 8.76
CA THR A 91 -4.40 4.34 7.90
C THR A 91 -3.57 3.18 8.42
N ARG A 92 -4.13 1.97 8.36
CA ARG A 92 -3.38 0.73 8.55
C ARG A 92 -3.28 -0.01 7.22
N GLY A 93 -2.16 -0.67 6.99
CA GLY A 93 -1.87 -1.34 5.72
C GLY A 93 -0.50 -0.93 5.18
N ALA A 94 -0.33 -0.96 3.85
CA ALA A 94 0.84 -0.36 3.22
C ALA A 94 0.63 1.11 2.86
N PRO A 95 1.69 1.91 2.96
CA PRO A 95 2.82 1.68 3.87
C PRO A 95 2.36 1.76 5.33
N ILE A 96 3.19 1.36 6.29
CA ILE A 96 2.92 1.68 7.69
C ILE A 96 2.96 3.21 7.84
N THR A 97 1.84 3.80 8.28
CA THR A 97 1.70 5.26 8.41
C THR A 97 1.45 5.65 9.86
N TRP A 98 1.86 6.87 10.22
CA TRP A 98 1.53 7.48 11.51
C TRP A 98 0.26 8.35 11.46
N GLY A 99 -0.36 8.45 10.28
CA GLY A 99 -1.49 9.34 10.07
C GLY A 99 -1.09 10.82 9.91
N ALA A 100 -2.09 11.70 9.94
CA ALA A 100 -1.91 13.14 9.90
C ALA A 100 -3.04 13.84 10.67
N ASP A 101 -2.69 14.95 11.32
CA ASP A 101 -3.63 15.85 11.97
C ASP A 101 -3.77 17.14 11.16
N SER A 102 -4.99 17.69 11.11
CA SER A 102 -5.23 18.98 10.50
C SER A 102 -6.37 19.74 11.22
N GLU A 103 -6.15 21.03 11.41
CA GLU A 103 -7.17 22.02 11.76
C GLU A 103 -8.13 22.19 10.58
N LEU A 104 -9.42 22.32 10.89
CA LEU A 104 -10.48 22.41 9.90
C LEU A 104 -10.75 23.83 9.39
N ALA A 105 -10.49 24.85 10.21
CA ALA A 105 -10.87 26.24 9.95
C ALA A 105 -10.43 26.76 8.57
N GLU A 106 -9.17 26.53 8.19
CA GLU A 106 -8.64 26.98 6.89
C GLU A 106 -9.39 26.34 5.71
N ALA A 107 -9.65 25.03 5.79
CA ALA A 107 -10.39 24.34 4.74
C ALA A 107 -11.85 24.79 4.71
N GLU A 108 -12.47 25.05 5.87
CA GLU A 108 -13.85 25.52 5.97
C GLU A 108 -14.06 26.89 5.37
N GLU A 109 -13.20 27.85 5.72
CA GLU A 109 -13.36 29.25 5.33
C GLU A 109 -12.91 29.48 3.89
N HIS A 110 -11.80 28.87 3.47
CA HIS A 110 -11.10 29.29 2.25
C HIS A 110 -11.21 28.32 1.06
N SER A 111 -11.84 27.14 1.21
CA SER A 111 -12.01 26.20 0.07
C SER A 111 -12.64 26.84 -1.18
N GLY A 112 -13.55 27.80 -1.02
CA GLY A 112 -14.19 28.48 -2.15
C GLY A 112 -13.29 29.45 -2.90
N GLU A 113 -12.15 29.84 -2.32
CA GLU A 113 -11.21 30.82 -2.86
C GLU A 113 -10.12 30.17 -3.72
N HIS A 114 -9.97 28.84 -3.63
CA HIS A 114 -8.95 28.08 -4.34
C HIS A 114 -9.53 27.26 -5.51
N PRO A 115 -8.70 26.86 -6.50
CA PRO A 115 -9.12 25.95 -7.57
C PRO A 115 -9.65 24.60 -7.03
N ASN A 116 -10.64 24.01 -7.72
CA ASN A 116 -11.35 22.81 -7.24
C ASN A 116 -10.48 21.56 -7.08
N ASP A 117 -9.33 21.52 -7.74
CA ASP A 117 -8.36 20.42 -7.70
C ASP A 117 -7.28 20.61 -6.64
N THR A 118 -7.29 21.70 -5.87
CA THR A 118 -6.35 21.88 -4.76
C THR A 118 -6.86 21.27 -3.46
N TYR A 119 -6.00 21.11 -2.47
CA TYR A 119 -6.38 20.76 -1.10
C TYR A 119 -5.48 21.50 -0.13
N TRP A 120 -6.01 21.88 1.03
CA TRP A 120 -5.22 22.39 2.15
C TRP A 120 -4.34 21.30 2.75
N PHE A 121 -3.03 21.51 2.75
CA PHE A 121 -2.06 20.71 3.49
C PHE A 121 -1.55 21.56 4.66
N GLN A 122 -1.90 21.17 5.89
CA GLN A 122 -1.57 21.95 7.10
C GLN A 122 -0.08 22.25 7.18
N GLY A 123 0.24 23.53 7.42
CA GLY A 123 1.60 24.03 7.52
C GLY A 123 2.33 24.19 6.18
N ILE A 124 1.71 23.80 5.06
CA ILE A 124 2.30 23.86 3.72
C ILE A 124 1.54 24.83 2.83
N GLY A 125 0.22 24.67 2.66
CA GLY A 125 -0.59 25.49 1.77
C GLY A 125 -1.63 24.71 0.98
N TRP A 126 -2.29 25.41 0.06
CA TRP A 126 -3.21 24.81 -0.91
C TRP A 126 -2.43 24.26 -2.10
N LEU A 127 -2.44 22.94 -2.29
CA LEU A 127 -1.66 22.25 -3.32
C LEU A 127 -2.55 21.45 -4.27
N ASN A 128 -2.21 21.45 -5.56
CA ASN A 128 -2.79 20.56 -6.59
C ASN A 128 -1.97 19.25 -6.73
N PRO A 129 -2.44 18.25 -7.53
CA PRO A 129 -1.73 17.00 -7.78
C PRO A 129 -0.29 17.13 -8.27
N ALA A 130 -0.01 18.09 -9.17
CA ALA A 130 1.34 18.29 -9.70
C ALA A 130 2.29 18.85 -8.63
N GLU A 131 1.81 19.80 -7.82
CA GLU A 131 2.58 20.39 -6.73
C GLU A 131 2.87 19.36 -5.63
N VAL A 132 1.89 18.51 -5.27
CA VAL A 132 2.12 17.40 -4.33
C VAL A 132 3.14 16.41 -4.88
N ALA A 133 3.06 16.03 -6.16
CA ALA A 133 4.05 15.13 -6.77
C ALA A 133 5.47 15.71 -6.77
N GLU A 134 5.62 17.04 -6.84
CA GLU A 134 6.92 17.71 -6.78
C GLU A 134 7.48 17.80 -5.34
N GLN A 135 6.59 17.95 -4.36
CA GLN A 135 6.92 18.33 -2.98
C GLN A 135 6.92 17.15 -1.99
N ALA A 136 6.09 16.13 -2.21
CA ALA A 136 5.97 14.98 -1.34
C ALA A 136 7.31 14.24 -1.19
N GLY A 137 7.66 13.89 0.05
CA GLY A 137 8.94 13.28 0.42
C GLY A 137 10.13 14.26 0.42
N ARG A 138 9.93 15.54 0.06
CA ARG A 138 10.96 16.58 0.09
C ARG A 138 10.66 17.69 1.10
N THR A 139 9.46 18.25 1.04
CA THR A 139 9.04 19.37 1.91
C THR A 139 8.06 18.92 2.99
N PHE A 140 7.27 17.88 2.72
CA PHE A 140 6.41 17.21 3.68
C PHE A 140 6.28 15.72 3.37
N ILE A 141 5.79 14.95 4.35
CA ILE A 141 5.50 13.53 4.21
C ILE A 141 3.98 13.42 4.05
N SER A 142 3.53 12.83 2.94
CA SER A 142 2.10 12.56 2.74
C SER A 142 1.64 11.40 3.63
N VAL A 143 0.34 11.26 3.87
CA VAL A 143 -0.20 10.25 4.82
C VAL A 143 0.33 8.87 4.52
N CYS A 144 0.40 8.51 3.24
CA CYS A 144 0.79 7.17 2.77
C CYS A 144 2.18 7.15 2.15
N SER A 145 3.05 8.03 2.61
CA SER A 145 4.50 7.93 2.40
C SER A 145 5.16 7.30 3.61
N PRO A 146 6.16 6.43 3.42
CA PRO A 146 6.97 5.98 4.54
C PRO A 146 7.65 7.17 5.24
N ASP A 147 7.70 7.16 6.57
CA ASP A 147 8.36 8.21 7.36
C ASP A 147 9.88 8.03 7.31
N PRO A 148 10.66 8.91 6.64
CA PRO A 148 12.11 8.79 6.54
C PRO A 148 12.86 8.90 7.88
N ALA A 149 12.25 9.47 8.94
CA ALA A 149 12.85 9.53 10.27
C ALA A 149 12.66 8.23 11.08
N LYS A 150 11.77 7.33 10.62
CA LYS A 150 11.50 6.01 11.20
C LYS A 150 11.91 4.86 10.28
N ASN A 151 11.93 5.09 8.97
CA ASN A 151 12.57 4.24 7.96
C ASN A 151 14.09 4.42 8.01
N HIS A 152 14.70 3.94 9.10
CA HIS A 152 16.11 3.55 9.06
C HIS A 152 16.31 2.26 8.23
N ASP A 153 15.23 1.60 7.84
CA ASP A 153 15.24 0.38 7.06
C ASP A 153 15.34 0.65 5.57
N LEU A 154 16.26 -0.07 4.93
CA LEU A 154 16.46 -0.05 3.49
C LEU A 154 15.16 -0.42 2.76
N PRO A 155 14.89 0.10 1.55
CA PRO A 155 13.65 -0.20 0.84
C PRO A 155 13.50 -1.71 0.66
N ARG A 156 12.33 -2.24 0.99
CA ARG A 156 12.02 -3.65 0.74
C ARG A 156 11.60 -3.84 -0.71
N VAL A 157 12.28 -4.69 -1.46
CA VAL A 157 12.10 -4.89 -2.91
C VAL A 157 12.09 -6.38 -3.27
N PHE A 158 11.67 -6.66 -4.49
CA PHE A 158 11.69 -8.01 -5.08
C PHE A 158 12.00 -7.91 -6.57
N GLY A 159 12.39 -9.04 -7.16
CA GLY A 159 12.75 -9.14 -8.56
C GLY A 159 11.55 -9.52 -9.43
N VAL A 160 11.42 -8.89 -10.60
CA VAL A 160 10.45 -9.28 -11.64
C VAL A 160 11.13 -9.56 -12.96
N ARG A 161 10.63 -10.55 -13.70
CA ARG A 161 11.10 -10.89 -15.05
C ARG A 161 9.94 -11.42 -15.89
N VAL A 162 9.94 -11.12 -17.18
CA VAL A 162 9.08 -11.81 -18.16
C VAL A 162 9.89 -12.90 -18.84
N ALA A 163 9.43 -14.14 -18.74
CA ALA A 163 10.03 -15.28 -19.41
C ALA A 163 8.92 -16.21 -19.92
N ASP A 164 9.06 -16.68 -21.15
CA ASP A 164 8.08 -17.53 -21.84
C ASP A 164 6.66 -16.93 -21.88
N GLY A 165 6.56 -15.60 -21.94
CA GLY A 165 5.29 -14.87 -21.95
C GLY A 165 4.61 -14.75 -20.58
N SER A 166 5.26 -15.20 -19.51
CA SER A 166 4.73 -15.16 -18.14
C SER A 166 5.57 -14.27 -17.22
N LEU A 167 4.89 -13.60 -16.28
CA LEU A 167 5.56 -12.86 -15.22
C LEU A 167 6.09 -13.82 -14.16
N ARG A 168 7.40 -13.78 -13.96
CA ARG A 168 8.14 -14.45 -12.88
C ARG A 168 8.47 -13.42 -11.81
N ILE A 169 8.18 -13.76 -10.57
CA ILE A 169 8.43 -12.95 -9.38
C ILE A 169 9.43 -13.72 -8.50
N TRP A 170 10.53 -13.06 -8.17
CA TRP A 170 11.55 -13.58 -7.27
C TRP A 170 11.54 -12.76 -5.97
N PRO A 171 11.09 -13.32 -4.83
CA PRO A 171 11.02 -12.58 -3.57
C PRO A 171 12.40 -12.27 -2.95
N GLY A 172 13.47 -12.90 -3.44
CA GLY A 172 14.82 -12.83 -2.86
C GLY A 172 15.29 -14.18 -2.32
N SER A 173 16.44 -14.19 -1.66
CA SER A 173 16.96 -15.38 -0.99
C SER A 173 16.26 -15.60 0.37
N HIS A 174 16.27 -16.84 0.87
CA HIS A 174 15.86 -17.18 2.24
C HIS A 174 14.38 -16.91 2.60
N CYS A 175 13.46 -17.10 1.65
CA CYS A 175 12.02 -17.08 1.91
C CYS A 175 11.50 -18.41 2.47
N ASP A 176 11.96 -18.78 3.67
CA ASP A 176 11.52 -19.98 4.38
C ASP A 176 10.32 -19.69 5.30
N ALA A 177 9.60 -20.73 5.74
CA ALA A 177 8.47 -20.62 6.66
C ALA A 177 7.38 -19.62 6.22
N VAL A 178 7.09 -19.59 4.91
CA VAL A 178 6.05 -18.71 4.35
C VAL A 178 4.66 -19.25 4.71
N GLU A 179 3.83 -18.36 5.24
CA GLU A 179 2.43 -18.64 5.58
C GLU A 179 1.50 -18.17 4.48
N HIS A 180 1.68 -16.93 4.03
CA HIS A 180 0.84 -16.32 3.00
C HIS A 180 1.66 -15.48 2.03
N VAL A 181 1.17 -15.42 0.80
CA VAL A 181 1.69 -14.53 -0.24
C VAL A 181 0.53 -13.73 -0.81
N ILE A 182 0.69 -12.42 -0.88
CA ILE A 182 -0.23 -11.56 -1.63
C ILE A 182 0.54 -10.91 -2.77
N VAL A 183 0.02 -11.04 -3.99
CA VAL A 183 0.46 -10.28 -5.15
C VAL A 183 -0.67 -9.36 -5.57
N THR A 184 -0.38 -8.07 -5.66
CA THR A 184 -1.38 -7.05 -6.01
C THR A 184 -0.92 -6.30 -7.23
N PHE A 185 -1.77 -6.27 -8.26
CA PHE A 185 -1.53 -5.54 -9.49
C PHE A 185 -2.33 -4.24 -9.52
N GLN A 186 -1.67 -3.13 -9.81
CA GLN A 186 -2.28 -1.80 -9.89
C GLN A 186 -2.41 -1.32 -11.35
N PRO A 187 -3.33 -0.39 -11.65
CA PRO A 187 -4.16 0.40 -10.72
C PRO A 187 -5.48 -0.27 -10.30
N GLU A 188 -5.89 -1.34 -10.95
CA GLU A 188 -7.21 -1.98 -10.68
C GLU A 188 -7.28 -2.77 -9.37
N GLN A 189 -6.14 -2.91 -8.69
CA GLN A 189 -5.98 -3.69 -7.47
C GLN A 189 -6.46 -5.14 -7.61
N ALA A 190 -5.95 -5.83 -8.63
CA ALA A 190 -6.19 -7.25 -8.80
C ALA A 190 -5.27 -8.06 -7.88
N ASP A 191 -5.86 -8.78 -6.93
CA ASP A 191 -5.12 -9.53 -5.91
C ASP A 191 -5.10 -11.04 -6.17
N LEU A 192 -3.93 -11.64 -6.07
CA LEU A 192 -3.72 -13.07 -5.87
C LEU A 192 -3.35 -13.30 -4.41
N VAL A 193 -4.09 -14.15 -3.69
CA VAL A 193 -3.75 -14.55 -2.32
C VAL A 193 -3.49 -16.05 -2.28
N LEU A 194 -2.31 -16.41 -1.81
CA LEU A 194 -1.86 -17.79 -1.63
C LEU A 194 -1.67 -18.05 -0.14
N SER A 195 -2.07 -19.24 0.31
CA SER A 195 -1.80 -19.73 1.66
C SER A 195 -1.03 -21.03 1.58
N SER A 196 0.00 -21.21 2.40
CA SER A 196 0.78 -22.43 2.40
C SER A 196 -0.06 -23.62 2.86
N SER A 197 0.18 -24.78 2.25
CA SER A 197 -0.47 -26.05 2.60
C SER A 197 0.03 -26.62 3.93
N HIS A 198 1.24 -26.23 4.33
CA HIS A 198 1.89 -26.63 5.57
C HIS A 198 2.58 -25.39 6.16
N PRO A 199 1.94 -24.67 7.09
CA PRO A 199 2.59 -23.53 7.71
C PRO A 199 3.93 -23.99 8.33
N TYR A 200 4.94 -23.12 8.29
CA TYR A 200 6.27 -23.30 8.89
C TYR A 200 7.32 -24.13 8.13
N SER A 201 6.96 -24.82 7.05
CA SER A 201 7.94 -25.61 6.27
C SER A 201 8.05 -25.23 4.80
N VAL A 202 7.21 -24.32 4.33
CA VAL A 202 7.15 -23.97 2.92
C VAL A 202 8.13 -22.85 2.60
N ARG A 203 8.96 -23.11 1.59
CA ARG A 203 9.88 -22.15 1.02
C ARG A 203 9.29 -21.57 -0.27
N LEU A 204 9.42 -20.26 -0.45
CA LEU A 204 9.04 -19.57 -1.68
C LEU A 204 10.30 -19.20 -2.47
N ASP A 205 10.69 -20.04 -3.42
CA ASP A 205 11.83 -19.73 -4.29
C ASP A 205 11.45 -18.72 -5.38
N GLN A 206 10.34 -18.95 -6.05
CA GLN A 206 9.88 -18.13 -7.18
C GLN A 206 8.38 -18.35 -7.37
N LEU A 207 7.69 -17.31 -7.85
CA LEU A 207 6.31 -17.40 -8.30
C LEU A 207 6.26 -17.14 -9.81
N THR A 208 5.44 -17.92 -10.54
CA THR A 208 5.09 -17.61 -11.94
C THR A 208 3.59 -17.38 -12.00
N ILE A 209 3.17 -16.20 -12.46
CA ILE A 209 1.76 -15.83 -12.51
C ILE A 209 1.02 -16.74 -13.50
N GLY A 210 -0.10 -17.30 -13.05
CA GLY A 210 -0.91 -18.25 -13.81
C GLY A 210 -0.47 -19.72 -13.69
N SER A 211 0.67 -20.00 -13.06
CA SER A 211 1.13 -21.37 -12.80
C SER A 211 0.78 -21.82 -11.38
N PRO A 212 0.39 -23.09 -11.18
CA PRO A 212 0.21 -23.63 -9.84
C PRO A 212 1.53 -23.68 -9.08
N LEU A 213 1.48 -23.45 -7.76
CA LEU A 213 2.61 -23.56 -6.85
C LEU A 213 2.31 -24.69 -5.86
N SER A 214 3.08 -25.79 -5.91
CA SER A 214 2.74 -27.07 -5.25
C SER A 214 2.44 -26.96 -3.76
N ASP A 215 3.15 -26.08 -3.06
CA ASP A 215 3.08 -25.95 -1.61
C ASP A 215 2.10 -24.86 -1.15
N PHE A 216 1.35 -24.26 -2.08
CA PHE A 216 0.42 -23.19 -1.82
C PHE A 216 -0.95 -23.46 -2.44
N ASN A 217 -1.99 -23.16 -1.66
CA ASN A 217 -3.37 -23.12 -2.14
C ASN A 217 -3.74 -21.69 -2.50
N VAL A 218 -4.44 -21.53 -3.63
CA VAL A 218 -5.03 -20.25 -4.01
C VAL A 218 -6.24 -19.99 -3.12
N THR A 219 -6.12 -19.03 -2.20
CA THR A 219 -7.21 -18.59 -1.32
C THR A 219 -8.07 -17.53 -2.00
N ARG A 220 -7.44 -16.67 -2.81
CA ARG A 220 -8.13 -15.70 -3.68
C ARG A 220 -7.47 -15.72 -5.05
N PRO A 221 -8.16 -16.16 -6.12
CA PRO A 221 -7.62 -16.09 -7.46
C PRO A 221 -7.66 -14.66 -7.98
N LEU A 222 -6.80 -14.38 -8.97
CA LEU A 222 -6.94 -13.16 -9.78
C LEU A 222 -8.33 -13.13 -10.45
N PRO A 223 -8.86 -11.93 -10.75
CA PRO A 223 -10.11 -11.80 -11.48
C PRO A 223 -10.12 -12.62 -12.78
N GLY A 224 -11.29 -13.16 -13.13
CA GLY A 224 -11.43 -13.96 -14.36
C GLY A 224 -11.04 -13.15 -15.60
N GLY A 225 -10.11 -13.67 -16.39
CA GLY A 225 -9.61 -12.99 -17.59
C GLY A 225 -8.61 -11.86 -17.32
N PHE A 226 -8.14 -11.71 -16.08
CA PHE A 226 -7.10 -10.73 -15.74
C PHE A 226 -5.82 -10.98 -16.55
N ASP A 227 -5.30 -9.91 -17.16
CA ASP A 227 -4.04 -9.89 -17.88
C ASP A 227 -3.04 -9.04 -17.10
N TRP A 228 -2.02 -9.69 -16.51
CA TRP A 228 -1.00 -8.99 -15.74
C TRP A 228 -0.21 -7.98 -16.59
N SER A 229 -0.17 -8.15 -17.92
CA SER A 229 0.63 -7.31 -18.80
C SER A 229 0.07 -5.88 -18.92
N SER A 230 -1.22 -5.67 -18.60
CA SER A 230 -1.86 -4.34 -18.57
C SER A 230 -1.62 -3.59 -17.25
N ALA A 231 -1.15 -4.27 -16.20
CA ALA A 231 -0.87 -3.64 -14.91
C ALA A 231 0.34 -2.71 -15.00
N ALA A 232 0.27 -1.54 -14.36
CA ALA A 232 1.39 -0.61 -14.31
C ALA A 232 2.48 -1.12 -13.35
N THR A 233 2.08 -1.46 -12.13
CA THR A 233 2.96 -1.89 -11.05
C THR A 233 2.43 -3.16 -10.39
N VAL A 234 3.33 -3.84 -9.68
CA VAL A 234 3.01 -4.98 -8.83
C VAL A 234 3.58 -4.78 -7.43
N LEU A 235 2.82 -5.16 -6.41
CA LEU A 235 3.28 -5.29 -5.03
C LEU A 235 3.35 -6.77 -4.66
N LEU A 236 4.38 -7.14 -3.90
CA LEU A 236 4.53 -8.45 -3.31
C LEU A 236 4.49 -8.32 -1.78
N ARG A 237 3.74 -9.20 -1.12
CA ARG A 237 3.79 -9.34 0.33
C ARG A 237 4.01 -10.78 0.68
N VAL A 238 5.01 -11.02 1.51
CA VAL A 238 5.33 -12.36 2.01
C VAL A 238 5.21 -12.34 3.52
N PHE A 239 4.22 -13.09 4.02
CA PHE A 239 3.95 -13.22 5.44
C PHE A 239 4.68 -14.45 5.98
N GLN A 240 5.55 -14.21 6.95
CA GLN A 240 6.32 -15.20 7.70
C GLN A 240 6.17 -14.88 9.19
N GLN A 241 6.31 -15.86 10.08
CA GLN A 241 6.24 -15.61 11.52
C GLN A 241 7.20 -14.53 12.03
N THR A 242 8.37 -14.43 11.40
CA THR A 242 9.43 -13.49 11.80
C THR A 242 9.34 -12.14 11.09
N ASN A 243 8.48 -12.01 10.07
CA ASN A 243 8.41 -10.78 9.30
C ASN A 243 7.35 -9.84 9.90
N THR A 244 7.82 -8.79 10.56
CA THR A 244 6.95 -7.75 11.16
C THR A 244 6.44 -6.75 10.12
N ASP A 245 7.07 -6.67 8.94
CA ASP A 245 6.69 -5.77 7.85
C ASP A 245 6.79 -6.46 6.48
N PRO A 246 5.68 -7.04 5.98
CA PRO A 246 5.64 -7.73 4.70
C PRO A 246 5.56 -6.78 3.49
N TRP A 247 5.59 -5.46 3.68
CA TRP A 247 5.31 -4.52 2.61
C TRP A 247 6.54 -4.24 1.75
N THR A 248 6.46 -4.57 0.47
CA THR A 248 7.47 -4.19 -0.53
C THR A 248 7.13 -2.86 -1.20
N THR A 249 8.14 -2.21 -1.75
CA THR A 249 7.99 -1.11 -2.70
C THR A 249 7.25 -1.59 -3.96
N PRO A 250 6.25 -0.84 -4.46
CA PRO A 250 5.62 -1.14 -5.74
C PRO A 250 6.66 -1.19 -6.87
N THR A 251 6.65 -2.25 -7.66
CA THR A 251 7.62 -2.47 -8.74
C THR A 251 6.97 -2.18 -10.09
N ASP A 252 7.57 -1.28 -10.87
CA ASP A 252 7.16 -1.00 -12.26
C ASP A 252 7.40 -2.22 -13.14
N LEU A 253 6.37 -2.65 -13.88
CA LEU A 253 6.43 -3.79 -14.78
C LEU A 253 6.98 -3.44 -16.17
N SER A 254 7.13 -2.16 -16.50
CA SER A 254 7.58 -1.70 -17.82
C SER A 254 8.98 -2.19 -18.19
N PRO A 255 10.00 -2.11 -17.30
CA PRO A 255 11.32 -2.66 -17.59
C PRO A 255 11.26 -4.17 -17.82
N ALA A 256 10.54 -4.92 -16.98
CA ALA A 256 10.39 -6.37 -17.17
C ALA A 256 9.75 -6.72 -18.53
N ARG A 257 8.71 -6.00 -18.96
CA ARG A 257 8.05 -6.25 -20.25
C ARG A 257 8.94 -5.97 -21.46
N THR A 258 9.78 -4.95 -21.38
CA THR A 258 10.51 -4.41 -22.55
C THR A 258 11.96 -4.87 -22.61
N GLU A 259 12.56 -5.22 -21.48
CA GLU A 259 14.00 -5.45 -21.36
C GLU A 259 14.36 -6.90 -21.02
N SER A 260 13.45 -7.75 -20.51
CA SER A 260 13.82 -9.11 -20.03
C SER A 260 14.68 -9.91 -21.01
N THR A 261 14.37 -9.85 -22.31
CA THR A 261 15.08 -10.58 -23.37
C THR A 261 16.48 -10.04 -23.68
N GLN A 262 16.80 -8.84 -23.19
CA GLN A 262 18.08 -8.17 -23.34
C GLN A 262 19.05 -8.52 -22.19
N HIS A 263 18.54 -9.15 -21.13
CA HIS A 263 19.29 -9.51 -19.93
C HIS A 263 19.41 -11.03 -19.75
N PRO A 264 20.49 -11.52 -19.12
CA PRO A 264 20.69 -12.95 -18.84
C PRO A 264 19.48 -13.59 -18.15
N GLU A 265 19.22 -14.88 -18.42
CA GLU A 265 18.00 -15.57 -17.97
C GLU A 265 17.82 -15.63 -16.45
N ASP A 266 18.91 -15.56 -15.71
CA ASP A 266 18.97 -15.61 -14.25
C ASP A 266 18.88 -14.23 -13.57
N THR A 267 18.74 -13.15 -14.34
CA THR A 267 18.60 -11.79 -13.82
C THR A 267 17.14 -11.34 -13.72
N TYR A 268 16.85 -10.51 -12.71
CA TYR A 268 15.53 -9.93 -12.46
C TYR A 268 15.65 -8.41 -12.31
N TRP A 269 14.62 -7.69 -12.73
CA TRP A 269 14.50 -6.25 -12.47
C TRP A 269 14.08 -6.01 -11.03
N PHE A 270 14.91 -5.28 -10.27
CA PHE A 270 14.63 -4.80 -8.93
C PHE A 270 14.36 -3.29 -8.97
N GLN A 271 13.19 -2.88 -8.47
CA GLN A 271 12.76 -1.48 -8.50
C GLN A 271 13.81 -0.54 -7.90
N GLY A 272 14.31 0.40 -8.69
CA GLY A 272 15.33 1.37 -8.28
C GLY A 272 16.77 0.86 -8.25
N PHE A 273 17.01 -0.44 -8.49
CA PHE A 273 18.35 -1.06 -8.41
C PHE A 273 18.83 -1.72 -9.69
N GLY A 274 17.94 -1.92 -10.67
CA GLY A 274 18.31 -2.43 -11.99
C GLY A 274 18.09 -3.93 -12.14
N TRP A 275 18.63 -4.48 -13.24
CA TRP A 275 18.70 -5.92 -13.47
C TRP A 275 19.83 -6.53 -12.64
N LEU A 276 19.49 -7.44 -11.73
CA LEU A 276 20.44 -8.06 -10.82
C LEU A 276 20.37 -9.59 -10.90
N ASP A 277 21.53 -10.23 -10.80
CA ASP A 277 21.65 -11.69 -10.62
C ASP A 277 21.60 -12.08 -9.11
N PRO A 278 21.49 -13.38 -8.78
CA PRO A 278 21.43 -13.81 -7.38
C PRO A 278 22.65 -13.46 -6.52
N THR A 279 23.84 -13.39 -7.13
CA THR A 279 25.08 -13.03 -6.43
C THR A 279 25.09 -11.55 -6.09
N GLU A 280 24.68 -10.70 -7.04
CA GLU A 280 24.55 -9.25 -6.84
C GLU A 280 23.51 -8.93 -5.76
N VAL A 281 22.35 -9.60 -5.80
CA VAL A 281 21.32 -9.44 -4.77
C VAL A 281 21.84 -9.86 -3.40
N SER A 282 22.49 -11.03 -3.29
CA SER A 282 23.06 -11.46 -2.02
C SER A 282 24.14 -10.52 -1.47
N ALA A 283 24.84 -9.78 -2.34
CA ALA A 283 25.86 -8.82 -1.91
C ALA A 283 25.27 -7.50 -1.38
N ARG A 284 24.06 -7.13 -1.84
CA ARG A 284 23.37 -5.85 -1.58
C ARG A 284 22.22 -5.95 -0.57
N ASP A 285 21.64 -7.14 -0.39
CA ASP A 285 20.58 -7.38 0.59
C ASP A 285 21.08 -7.12 2.02
N GLY A 286 20.35 -6.31 2.77
CA GLY A 286 20.73 -5.80 4.09
C GLY A 286 21.77 -4.67 4.07
N LYS A 287 22.14 -4.14 2.89
CA LYS A 287 23.05 -2.99 2.74
C LYS A 287 22.47 -1.84 1.91
N ASP A 288 21.93 -2.16 0.75
CA ASP A 288 21.38 -1.18 -0.20
C ASP A 288 19.84 -1.24 -0.23
N PHE A 289 19.29 -2.44 -0.04
CA PHE A 289 17.87 -2.75 0.04
C PHE A 289 17.65 -3.98 0.92
N LEU A 290 16.39 -4.26 1.26
CA LEU A 290 15.97 -5.54 1.85
C LEU A 290 15.21 -6.34 0.79
N THR A 291 15.50 -7.63 0.61
CA THR A 291 14.61 -8.49 -0.19
C THR A 291 13.27 -8.71 0.54
N ALA A 292 12.24 -9.23 -0.14
CA ALA A 292 10.89 -9.35 0.42
C ALA A 292 10.83 -10.18 1.71
N CYS A 293 11.76 -11.13 1.88
CA CYS A 293 11.84 -12.00 3.05
C CYS A 293 13.04 -11.70 3.98
N ALA A 294 13.82 -10.66 3.68
CA ALA A 294 14.94 -10.29 4.54
C ALA A 294 14.42 -9.86 5.92
N GLN A 295 15.10 -10.30 6.99
CA GLN A 295 14.73 -9.86 8.34
C GLN A 295 15.04 -8.36 8.51
N ALA A 296 14.10 -7.63 9.10
CA ALA A 296 14.38 -6.27 9.57
C ALA A 296 15.46 -6.36 10.67
N GLN A 297 16.45 -5.45 10.64
CA GLN A 297 17.60 -5.46 11.55
C GLN A 297 17.28 -4.81 12.90
#